data_AF-A0AAV0HH34-F1
#
_entry.id   AF-A0AAV0HH34-F1
#
_cell.length_a   1.000
_cell.length_b   1.000
_cell.length_c   1.000
_cell.angle_alpha   90.00
_cell.angle_beta   90.00
_cell.angle_gamma   90.00
#
_symmetry.space_group_name_H-M   'P 1'
#
loop_
_entity.id
_entity.type
_entity.pdbx_description
1 polymer ?
#
loop_
_entity_poly.entity_id
_entity_poly.type
_entity_poly.pdbx_seq_one_letter_code
_entity_poly.pdbx_strand_id
1 'polypeptide(L)' 'MNAATPASARHKKGCNCRKSHCLKKYCECFEGGVGCSPSCRCRECRNSFGSSNVPFLLEYGS' A
#
# COMPACT_ATOMS: atom_id res chain seq x y z
N MET A 1 -8.42 20.86 9.04
CA MET A 1 -7.05 20.32 9.16
C MET A 1 -6.81 19.44 7.96
N ASN A 2 -5.62 19.55 7.38
CA ASN A 2 -5.31 19.31 5.98
C ASN A 2 -5.44 17.86 5.48
N ALA A 3 -5.99 17.77 4.26
CA ALA A 3 -5.64 16.89 3.14
C ALA A 3 -5.01 15.50 3.44
N ALA A 4 -5.75 14.43 3.12
CA ALA A 4 -5.15 13.14 2.75
C ALA A 4 -6.11 12.38 1.82
N THR A 5 -5.92 12.57 0.50
CA THR A 5 -6.16 11.64 -0.64
C THR A 5 -7.38 10.69 -0.60
N PRO A 6 -8.18 10.60 -1.68
CA PRO A 6 -9.36 9.72 -1.71
C PRO A 6 -8.97 8.29 -1.36
N ALA A 7 -9.52 7.81 -0.25
CA ALA A 7 -9.24 6.52 0.37
C ALA A 7 -9.57 5.29 -0.53
N SER A 8 -10.04 5.51 -1.75
CA SER A 8 -10.57 4.46 -2.64
C SER A 8 -9.50 3.64 -3.38
N ALA A 9 -8.25 4.12 -3.49
CA ALA A 9 -7.13 3.31 -4.01
C ALA A 9 -6.33 2.60 -2.91
N ARG A 10 -6.68 2.83 -1.64
CA ARG A 10 -6.04 2.19 -0.48
C ARG A 10 -6.84 0.96 -0.10
N HIS A 11 -6.14 -0.15 0.12
CA HIS A 11 -6.76 -1.36 0.64
C HIS A 11 -7.55 -1.04 1.92
N LYS A 12 -8.88 -1.17 1.86
CA LYS A 12 -9.79 -0.75 2.93
C LYS A 12 -9.53 -1.47 4.26
N LYS A 13 -8.90 -2.65 4.21
CA LYS A 13 -8.57 -3.50 5.37
C LYS A 13 -7.17 -3.24 5.94
N GLY A 14 -6.24 -2.74 5.13
CA GLY A 14 -4.81 -2.69 5.46
C GLY A 14 -4.18 -4.08 5.63
N CYS A 15 -2.84 -4.16 5.58
CA CYS A 15 -2.11 -5.41 5.74
C CYS A 15 -1.70 -5.67 7.20
N ASN A 16 -1.50 -6.95 7.55
CA ASN A 16 -1.14 -7.39 8.92
C ASN A 16 0.25 -8.08 8.97
N CYS A 17 1.16 -7.69 8.08
CA CYS A 17 2.45 -8.35 7.92
C CYS A 17 3.33 -8.28 9.17
N ARG A 18 3.81 -9.44 9.65
CA ARG A 18 4.67 -9.52 10.84
C ARG A 18 6.13 -9.92 10.53
N LYS A 19 6.34 -10.85 9.60
CA LYS A 19 7.67 -11.37 9.23
C LYS A 19 8.11 -11.00 7.81
N SER A 20 7.18 -10.51 6.98
CA SER A 20 7.47 -10.17 5.59
C SER A 20 7.93 -8.72 5.42
N HIS A 21 7.80 -7.88 6.47
CA HIS A 21 8.16 -6.45 6.47
C HIS A 21 7.55 -5.68 5.28
N CYS A 22 6.45 -6.18 4.70
CA CYS A 22 5.83 -5.64 3.48
C CYS A 22 6.79 -5.54 2.28
N LEU A 23 7.78 -6.45 2.18
CA LEU A 23 8.79 -6.50 1.12
C LEU A 23 8.60 -7.63 0.10
N LYS A 24 7.55 -8.44 0.29
CA LYS A 24 7.29 -9.65 -0.49
C LYS A 24 5.82 -9.67 -0.89
N LYS A 25 5.49 -10.45 -1.91
CA LYS A 25 4.11 -10.69 -2.38
C LYS A 25 3.16 -11.25 -1.30
N TYR A 26 3.69 -11.69 -0.16
CA TYR A 26 2.90 -11.98 1.04
C TYR A 26 2.15 -10.77 1.63
N CYS A 27 2.46 -9.55 1.20
CA CYS A 27 1.76 -8.32 1.58
C CYS A 27 0.87 -7.87 0.43
N GLU A 28 -0.44 -7.80 0.68
CA GLU A 28 -1.44 -7.28 -0.28
C GLU A 28 -1.12 -5.86 -0.77
N CYS A 29 -0.49 -5.02 0.08
CA CYS A 29 -0.05 -3.69 -0.34
C CYS A 29 1.11 -3.77 -1.34
N PHE A 30 2.10 -4.63 -1.07
CA PHE A 30 3.27 -4.81 -1.94
C PHE A 30 2.89 -5.47 -3.26
N GLU A 31 2.01 -6.47 -3.23
CA GLU A 31 1.49 -7.13 -4.44
C GLU A 31 0.67 -6.17 -5.29
N GLY A 32 -0.16 -5.33 -4.65
CA GLY A 32 -0.94 -4.28 -5.32
C GLY A 32 -0.12 -3.07 -5.76
N GLY A 33 1.20 -3.06 -5.57
CA GLY A 33 2.07 -1.93 -5.94
C GLY A 33 1.74 -0.64 -5.17
N VAL A 34 1.11 -0.75 -4.00
CA VAL A 34 0.69 0.38 -3.17
C VAL A 34 1.46 0.43 -1.85
N GLY A 35 1.74 1.64 -1.39
CA GLY A 35 2.35 1.88 -0.08
C GLY A 35 1.43 1.46 1.08
N CYS A 36 2.04 0.96 2.17
CA CYS A 36 1.31 0.76 3.41
C CYS A 36 0.82 2.10 3.97
N SER A 37 -0.43 2.15 4.41
CA SER A 37 -1.08 3.32 4.99
C SER A 37 -1.29 3.15 6.50
N PRO A 38 -1.70 4.19 7.25
CA PRO A 38 -1.93 4.08 8.70
C PRO A 38 -3.01 3.05 9.10
N SER A 39 -3.82 2.58 8.15
CA SER A 39 -4.76 1.47 8.36
C SER A 39 -4.07 0.09 8.42
N CYS A 40 -2.80 -0.02 8.00
CA CYS A 40 -2.03 -1.25 8.04
C CYS A 40 -1.53 -1.52 9.46
N ARG A 41 -1.67 -2.76 9.92
CA ARG A 41 -1.19 -3.25 11.23
C ARG A 41 0.12 -4.05 11.11
N CYS A 42 0.88 -3.82 10.04
CA CYS A 42 2.17 -4.45 9.84
C CYS A 42 3.20 -3.96 10.87
N ARG A 43 4.10 -4.86 11.29
CA ARG A 43 5.24 -4.53 12.15
C ARG A 43 6.50 -4.37 11.31
N GLU A 44 7.30 -3.37 11.64
CA GLU A 44 8.55 -3.04 10.93
C GLU A 44 8.35 -2.95 9.41
N CYS A 45 7.36 -2.16 9.00
CA CYS A 45 7.06 -1.95 7.58
C CYS A 45 8.29 -1.39 6.85
N ARG A 46 8.74 -2.12 5.83
CA ARG A 46 9.79 -1.72 4.89
C ARG A 46 9.27 -1.69 3.46
N ASN A 47 7.96 -1.48 3.29
CA ASN A 47 7.38 -1.41 1.95
C ASN A 47 8.04 -0.27 1.15
N SER A 48 8.74 -0.63 0.06
CA SER A 48 9.43 0.31 -0.82
C SER A 48 8.49 1.20 -1.64
N PHE A 49 7.21 0.83 -1.77
CA PHE A 49 6.17 1.62 -2.47
C PHE A 49 5.66 2.83 -1.64
N GLY A 50 6.41 3.26 -0.62
CA GLY A 50 5.99 4.20 0.42
C GLY A 50 5.46 5.57 -0.06
N SER A 51 4.26 5.89 0.46
CA SER A 51 3.49 7.16 0.55
C SER A 51 3.35 8.14 -0.61
N SER A 52 4.13 8.08 -1.68
CA SER A 52 4.07 9.10 -2.73
C SER A 52 3.68 8.49 -4.06
N ASN A 53 2.40 8.67 -4.37
CA ASN A 53 1.90 9.16 -5.66
C ASN A 53 2.80 8.85 -6.86
N VAL A 54 2.86 7.57 -7.24
CA VAL A 54 2.99 7.26 -8.66
C VAL A 54 1.56 7.00 -9.11
N PRO A 55 0.93 7.92 -9.87
CA PRO A 55 -0.27 7.55 -10.59
C PRO A 55 0.16 6.41 -11.52
N PHE A 56 -0.27 5.20 -11.19
CA PHE A 56 -0.28 4.06 -12.10
C PHE A 56 -1.30 4.40 -13.20
N LEU A 57 -1.03 5.43 -14.00
CA LEU A 57 -1.59 5.57 -15.32
C LEU A 57 -1.01 4.42 -16.11
N LEU A 58 -1.80 3.37 -16.23
CA LEU A 58 -1.94 2.43 -17.34
C LEU A 58 -3.00 1.46 -16.81
N GLU A 59 -4.29 1.69 -17.07
CA GLU A 59 -4.86 1.34 -18.38
C GLU A 59 -4.19 0.07 -18.94
N TYR A 60 -4.20 -1.00 -18.16
CA TYR A 60 -4.10 -2.37 -18.62
C TYR A 60 -5.56 -2.85 -18.63
N GLY A 61 -6.35 -2.67 -19.68
CA GLY A 61 -6.04 -2.73 -21.09
C GLY A 61 -7.11 -3.66 -21.68
N SER A 62 -8.01 -3.05 -22.47
CA SER A 62 -9.19 -3.61 -23.16
C SER A 62 -10.51 -3.66 -22.40
#